data_AF-A0A0S2K7M5-F1
#
_entry.id   AF-A0A0S2K7M5-F1
#
_cell.length_a   1.000
_cell.length_b   1.000
_cell.length_c   1.000
_cell.angle_alpha   90.00
_cell.angle_beta   90.00
_cell.angle_gamma   90.00
#
_symmetry.space_group_name_H-M   'P 1'
#
loop_
_entity.id
_entity.type
_entity.pdbx_description
1 polymer ?
#
loop_
_entity_poly.entity_id
_entity_poly.type
_entity_poly.pdbx_seq_one_letter_code
_entity_poly.pdbx_strand_id
1 'polypeptide(L)'
;MHLKIDILRKNYNLEIESPFTLFIDGNTVVFDALIKGYGAKNGMVIDADGSKLINLNSELSALNYGFSCLNLNASDIADGFDEILGDWGASGI
;
A
#
# COMPACT_ATOMS: atom_id res chain seq x y z
N MET A 1 2.38 -5.98 17.53
CA MET A 1 0.94 -6.33 17.52
C MET A 1 0.38 -5.86 16.18
N HIS A 2 0.36 -6.71 15.14
CA HIS A 2 -0.08 -6.36 13.77
C HIS A 2 -1.57 -6.68 13.53
N LEU A 3 -2.39 -6.71 14.59
CA LEU A 3 -3.75 -7.27 14.56
C LEU A 3 -4.63 -6.68 13.44
N LYS A 4 -4.41 -5.43 13.04
CA LYS A 4 -5.24 -4.75 12.05
C LYS A 4 -4.91 -5.13 10.61
N ILE A 5 -3.63 -5.22 10.28
CA ILE A 5 -3.19 -5.72 8.96
C ILE A 5 -3.63 -7.17 8.79
N ASP A 6 -3.58 -7.97 9.85
CA ASP A 6 -4.06 -9.36 9.82
C ASP A 6 -5.59 -9.45 9.63
N ILE A 7 -6.36 -8.49 10.13
CA ILE A 7 -7.81 -8.39 9.84
C ILE A 7 -8.02 -8.08 8.36
N LEU A 8 -7.28 -7.13 7.78
CA LEU A 8 -7.40 -6.80 6.35
C LEU A 8 -7.04 -7.99 5.46
N ARG A 9 -5.94 -8.69 5.77
CA ARG A 9 -5.53 -9.93 5.08
C ARG A 9 -6.66 -10.97 5.10
N LYS A 10 -7.29 -11.18 6.25
CA LYS A 10 -8.33 -12.21 6.42
C LYS A 10 -9.66 -11.84 5.78
N ASN A 11 -10.12 -10.61 5.99
CA ASN A 11 -11.44 -10.18 5.53
C ASN A 11 -11.49 -9.98 4.01
N TYR A 12 -10.38 -9.55 3.40
CA TYR A 12 -10.32 -9.18 1.98
C TYR A 12 -9.40 -10.10 1.16
N ASN A 13 -8.85 -11.16 1.77
CA ASN A 13 -7.91 -12.10 1.14
C ASN A 13 -6.72 -11.39 0.46
N LEU A 14 -6.15 -10.38 1.13
CA LEU A 14 -5.10 -9.54 0.59
C LEU A 14 -3.71 -10.10 0.90
N GLU A 15 -2.82 -10.03 -0.09
CA GLU A 15 -1.38 -10.21 0.13
C GLU A 15 -0.76 -8.86 0.50
N ILE A 16 -0.50 -8.69 1.80
CA ILE A 16 0.09 -7.46 2.35
C ILE A 16 1.49 -7.77 2.86
N GLU A 17 2.50 -7.02 2.44
CA GLU A 17 3.84 -7.00 3.03
C GLU A 17 3.96 -5.78 3.96
N SER A 18 4.32 -6.00 5.22
CA SER A 18 4.47 -4.90 6.20
C SER A 18 5.50 -5.27 7.28
N PRO A 19 6.48 -4.39 7.57
CA PRO A 19 6.81 -3.20 6.80
C PRO A 19 7.30 -3.56 5.39
N PHE A 20 7.13 -2.66 4.42
CA PHE A 20 7.63 -2.85 3.05
C PHE A 20 8.85 -1.99 2.79
N THR A 21 9.91 -2.57 2.25
CA THR A 21 11.15 -1.85 1.97
C THR A 21 11.44 -1.84 0.48
N LEU A 22 11.71 -0.66 -0.07
CA LEU A 22 12.04 -0.48 -1.49
C LEU A 22 13.39 0.24 -1.61
N PHE A 23 14.17 -0.16 -2.61
CA PHE A 23 15.40 0.54 -2.96
C PHE A 23 15.12 1.55 -4.07
N ILE A 24 15.27 2.84 -3.77
CA ILE A 24 14.97 3.96 -4.66
C ILE A 24 16.19 4.87 -4.70
N ASP A 25 16.71 5.14 -5.90
CA ASP A 25 17.84 6.04 -6.15
C ASP A 25 19.03 5.84 -5.19
N GLY A 26 19.48 4.60 -5.03
CA GLY A 26 20.61 4.28 -4.15
C GLY A 26 20.28 4.22 -2.66
N ASN A 27 19.05 4.55 -2.26
CA ASN A 27 18.61 4.62 -0.87
C ASN A 27 17.57 3.56 -0.54
N THR A 28 17.61 3.06 0.68
CA THR A 28 16.59 2.16 1.22
C THR A 28 15.48 2.99 1.86
N VAL A 29 14.26 2.89 1.32
CA VAL A 29 13.06 3.57 1.82
C VAL A 29 12.11 2.53 2.40
N VAL A 30 11.68 2.74 3.65
CA VAL A 30 10.74 1.85 4.34
C VAL A 30 9.36 2.49 4.35
N PHE A 31 8.35 1.80 3.83
CA PHE A 31 6.94 2.18 3.83
C PHE A 31 6.14 1.33 4.81
N ASP A 32 4.94 1.79 5.16
CA ASP A 32 4.07 1.08 6.11
C ASP A 32 3.67 -0.29 5.56
N ALA A 33 3.29 -0.38 4.28
CA ALA A 33 2.99 -1.65 3.63
C ALA A 33 3.04 -1.60 2.10
N LEU A 34 3.02 -2.79 1.49
CA LEU A 34 2.67 -3.02 0.09
C LEU A 34 1.47 -3.97 0.04
N ILE A 35 0.44 -3.60 -0.72
CA ILE A 35 -0.72 -4.45 -1.01
C ILE A 35 -0.60 -4.91 -2.46
N LYS A 36 -0.46 -6.22 -2.69
CA LYS A 36 -0.33 -6.77 -4.05
C LYS A 36 -1.69 -7.03 -4.71
N GLY A 37 -1.71 -7.00 -6.04
CA GLY A 37 -2.89 -7.28 -6.85
C GLY A 37 -3.90 -6.14 -6.96
N TYR A 38 -3.56 -4.95 -6.47
CA TYR A 38 -4.38 -3.74 -6.56
C TYR A 38 -3.54 -2.53 -6.99
N GLY A 39 -4.17 -1.57 -7.67
CA GLY A 39 -3.53 -0.35 -8.14
C GLY A 39 -2.65 -0.58 -9.36
N ALA A 40 -1.32 -0.46 -9.20
CA ALA A 40 -0.39 -0.68 -10.29
C ALA A 40 0.08 -2.14 -10.36
N LYS A 41 0.84 -2.46 -11.42
CA LYS A 41 1.32 -3.81 -11.72
C LYS A 41 2.04 -4.50 -10.54
N ASN A 42 2.89 -3.76 -9.82
CA ASN A 42 3.63 -4.33 -8.69
C ASN A 42 2.90 -4.18 -7.35
N GLY A 43 1.67 -3.66 -7.36
CA GLY A 43 0.84 -3.41 -6.19
C GLY A 43 0.74 -1.94 -5.80
N MET A 44 0.12 -1.70 -4.65
CA MET A 44 -0.12 -0.40 -4.04
C MET A 44 0.76 -0.22 -2.81
N VAL A 45 1.69 0.74 -2.86
CA VAL A 45 2.52 1.14 -1.72
C VAL A 45 1.72 2.06 -0.82
N ILE A 46 1.72 1.75 0.48
CA ILE A 46 0.94 2.45 1.49
C ILE A 46 1.87 3.11 2.49
N ASP A 47 1.61 4.38 2.78
CA ASP A 47 2.29 5.15 3.82
C ASP A 47 1.36 6.21 4.39
N ALA A 48 1.40 6.45 5.70
CA ALA A 48 0.66 7.54 6.31
C ALA A 48 1.25 8.92 5.99
N ASP A 49 2.53 9.01 5.60
CA ASP A 49 3.16 10.26 5.19
C ASP A 49 2.91 10.55 3.71
N GLY A 50 1.84 11.30 3.43
CA GLY A 50 1.53 11.74 2.08
C GLY A 50 2.60 12.62 1.43
N SER A 51 3.40 13.37 2.21
CA SER A 51 4.47 14.20 1.67
C SER A 51 5.59 13.33 1.11
N LYS A 52 5.93 12.25 1.80
CA LYS A 52 6.88 11.24 1.33
C LYS A 52 6.42 10.59 0.02
N LEU A 53 5.14 10.22 -0.08
CA LEU A 53 4.58 9.64 -1.32
C LEU A 53 4.61 10.63 -2.48
N ILE A 54 4.26 11.91 -2.23
CA ILE A 54 4.33 12.96 -3.25
C ILE A 54 5.77 13.15 -3.74
N ASN A 55 6.76 13.15 -2.84
CA ASN A 55 8.16 13.33 -3.22
C ASN A 55 8.73 12.15 -4.01
N LEU A 56 8.21 10.94 -3.81
CA LEU A 56 8.68 9.71 -4.46
C LEU A 56 7.74 9.23 -5.58
N ASN A 57 6.74 10.04 -5.96
CA ASN A 57 5.68 9.61 -6.88
C ASN A 57 6.24 9.12 -8.22
N SER A 58 7.30 9.78 -8.70
CA SER A 58 7.83 9.58 -10.04
C SER A 58 8.64 8.29 -10.09
N GLU A 59 9.38 8.02 -9.02
CA GLU A 59 10.20 6.84 -8.80
C GLU A 59 9.33 5.61 -8.56
N LEU A 60 8.30 5.73 -7.72
CA LEU A 60 7.33 4.65 -7.49
C LEU A 60 6.61 4.27 -8.78
N SER A 61 6.16 5.27 -9.55
CA SER A 61 5.52 5.04 -10.85
C SER A 61 6.47 4.40 -11.87
N ALA A 62 7.73 4.85 -11.93
CA ALA A 62 8.75 4.27 -12.79
C ALA A 62 9.06 2.81 -12.44
N LEU A 63 8.96 2.46 -11.16
CA LEU A 63 9.07 1.09 -10.65
C LEU A 63 7.75 0.30 -10.76
N ASN A 64 6.72 0.83 -11.43
CA ASN A 64 5.40 0.23 -11.61
C ASN A 64 4.62 -0.06 -10.32
N TYR A 65 4.84 0.76 -9.28
CA TYR A 65 4.04 0.77 -8.07
C TYR A 65 3.00 1.89 -8.12
N GLY A 66 1.80 1.59 -7.60
CA GLY A 66 0.82 2.60 -7.22
C GLY A 66 1.18 3.08 -5.81
N PHE A 67 0.62 4.20 -5.40
CA PHE A 67 0.75 4.67 -4.03
C PHE A 67 -0.56 5.24 -3.50
N SER A 68 -0.80 5.05 -2.20
CA SER A 68 -1.95 5.63 -1.52
C SER A 68 -1.56 6.08 -0.11
N CYS A 69 -1.97 7.31 0.23
CA CYS A 69 -1.76 7.88 1.55
C CYS A 69 -2.84 7.35 2.49
N LEU A 70 -2.52 6.31 3.25
CA LEU A 70 -3.49 5.62 4.10
C LEU A 70 -2.85 5.12 5.39
N ASN A 71 -3.51 5.38 6.52
CA ASN A 71 -3.06 4.88 7.82
C ASN A 71 -3.69 3.51 8.12
N LEU A 72 -2.94 2.44 7.83
CA LEU A 72 -3.37 1.05 8.10
C LEU A 72 -3.55 0.73 9.59
N ASN A 73 -3.11 1.61 10.48
CA ASN A 73 -3.27 1.47 11.92
C ASN A 73 -4.49 2.23 12.47
N ALA A 74 -5.26 2.93 11.65
CA ALA A 74 -6.51 3.59 12.07
C ALA A 74 -7.51 2.57 12.66
N SER A 75 -8.34 2.99 13.62
CA SER A 75 -9.30 2.10 14.33
C SER A 75 -10.42 1.57 13.45
N ASP A 76 -10.78 2.35 12.45
CA ASP A 76 -11.90 2.22 11.53
C ASP A 76 -11.47 1.79 10.13
N ILE A 77 -10.18 1.48 9.92
CA ILE A 77 -9.66 1.16 8.57
C ILE A 77 -10.34 -0.04 7.91
N ALA A 78 -10.86 -0.98 8.70
CA ALA A 78 -11.55 -2.15 8.17
C ALA A 78 -12.93 -1.81 7.59
N ASP A 79 -13.55 -0.73 8.08
CA ASP A 79 -14.87 -0.28 7.68
C ASP A 79 -14.74 0.53 6.39
N GLY A 80 -15.34 0.05 5.30
CA GLY A 80 -15.26 0.70 3.97
C GLY A 80 -13.94 0.47 3.23
N PHE A 81 -13.12 -0.48 3.66
CA PHE A 81 -11.87 -0.81 2.94
C PHE A 81 -12.13 -1.39 1.54
N ASP A 82 -13.29 -2.01 1.32
CA ASP A 82 -13.76 -2.46 0.01
C ASP A 82 -13.95 -1.31 -0.98
N GLU A 83 -14.44 -0.16 -0.53
CA GLU A 83 -14.54 1.04 -1.36
C GLU A 83 -13.15 1.53 -1.79
N ILE A 84 -12.19 1.48 -0.87
CA ILE A 84 -10.78 1.84 -1.16
C ILE A 84 -10.17 0.88 -2.18
N LEU A 85 -10.38 -0.43 -2.01
CA LEU A 85 -9.92 -1.44 -2.98
C LEU A 85 -10.59 -1.26 -4.35
N GLY A 86 -11.87 -0.87 -4.35
CA GLY A 86 -12.63 -0.56 -5.56
C GLY A 86 -12.08 0.66 -6.31
N ASP A 87 -11.69 1.71 -5.59
CA ASP A 87 -11.06 2.91 -6.15
C ASP A 87 -9.68 2.60 -6.77
N TRP A 88 -8.88 1.78 -6.10
CA TRP A 88 -7.57 1.36 -6.63
C TRP A 88 -7.68 0.47 -7.86
N GLY A 89 -8.74 -0.35 -7.92
CA GLY A 89 -8.94 -1.36 -8.94
C GLY A 89 -7.97 -2.55 -8.79
N ALA A 90 -8.43 -3.73 -9.21
CA ALA A 90 -7.57 -4.91 -9.26
C ALA A 90 -6.51 -4.76 -10.36
N SER A 91 -5.26 -5.12 -10.05
CA SER A 91 -4.15 -5.07 -10.98
C SER A 91 -3.60 -6.48 -11.25
N GLY A 92 -3.27 -6.77 -12.51
CA GLY A 92 -2.71 -8.07 -12.89
C GLY A 92 -3.68 -9.07 -13.52
N ILE A 93 -4.76 -8.60 -14.15
CA ILE A 93 -5.51 -9.38 -15.17
C ILE A 93 -4.93 -9.07 -16.54
#